data_AF-A0A932KGS5-F1
#
_entry.id   AF-A0A932KGS5-F1
#
_cell.length_a   1.000
_cell.length_b   1.000
_cell.length_c   1.000
_cell.angle_alpha   90.00
_cell.angle_beta   90.00
_cell.angle_gamma   90.00
#
_symmetry.space_group_name_H-M   'P 1'
#
loop_
_entity.id
_entity.type
_entity.pdbx_description
1 polymer ?
#
loop_
_entity_poly.entity_id
_entity_poly.type
_entity_poly.pdbx_seq_one_letter_code
_entity_poly.pdbx_strand_id
1 'polypeptide(L)'
;MQCRSRHLASRDIGTSLYGMGGKMPGATDISTSLYVRGGIVRIIRLVFFFIILLLGLSFAVLNADPVKLDYYFGSWQAPLSLLLVTAMTLGVAFGILACMGMLLRLKREVGTLRKSAQLAQEEITNLRALPLKGTE
;
A
#
# COMPACT_ATOMS: atom_id res chain seq x y z
N MET A 1 -55.31 52.46 30.78
CA MET A 1 -55.79 51.11 31.13
C MET A 1 -54.68 50.11 30.88
N GLN A 2 -54.46 49.23 31.85
CA GLN A 2 -53.32 48.35 32.02
C GLN A 2 -53.75 46.90 31.78
N CYS A 3 -52.94 46.12 31.05
CA CYS A 3 -52.91 44.65 31.11
C CYS A 3 -51.60 44.17 30.46
N ARG A 4 -50.46 44.12 31.17
CA ARG A 4 -50.01 43.15 32.19
C ARG A 4 -49.54 41.80 31.59
N SER A 5 -48.21 41.67 31.56
CA SER A 5 -47.40 40.58 32.12
C SER A 5 -47.54 39.15 31.57
N ARG A 6 -46.42 38.64 31.05
CA ARG A 6 -45.69 37.40 31.43
C ARG A 6 -44.32 37.53 30.74
N HIS A 7 -43.21 37.92 31.37
CA HIS A 7 -42.48 37.36 32.51
C HIS A 7 -42.24 35.85 32.45
N LEU A 8 -40.95 35.52 32.51
CA LEU A 8 -40.26 34.25 32.83
C LEU A 8 -39.79 33.45 31.60
N ALA A 9 -38.51 33.52 31.26
CA ALA A 9 -37.38 32.87 31.96
C ALA A 9 -37.37 31.35 31.78
N SER A 10 -36.73 30.92 30.70
CA SER A 10 -36.02 29.66 30.57
C SER A 10 -35.48 29.66 29.14
N ARG A 11 -34.24 29.32 28.85
CA ARG A 11 -33.16 28.74 29.61
C ARG A 11 -32.02 28.73 28.60
N ASP A 12 -30.82 28.95 29.11
CA ASP A 12 -29.55 28.51 28.55
C ASP A 12 -29.64 27.55 27.36
N ILE A 13 -29.31 28.05 26.16
CA ILE A 13 -28.73 27.21 25.10
C ILE A 13 -27.35 27.78 24.72
N GLY A 14 -26.63 28.27 25.73
CA GLY A 14 -25.19 28.09 25.81
C GLY A 14 -24.97 27.02 26.85
N THR A 15 -24.75 25.76 26.45
CA THR A 15 -24.21 24.59 27.20
C THR A 15 -24.84 23.27 26.75
N SER A 16 -24.65 22.87 25.49
CA SER A 16 -24.86 21.45 25.12
C SER A 16 -24.06 21.03 23.89
N LEU A 17 -22.76 21.34 23.86
CA LEU A 17 -21.77 20.57 23.11
C LEU A 17 -20.45 20.48 23.90
N TYR A 18 -20.56 20.35 25.23
CA TYR A 18 -19.57 19.61 26.01
C TYR A 18 -19.93 18.14 25.86
N GLY A 19 -19.25 17.42 24.97
CA GLY A 19 -19.57 16.01 24.75
C GLY A 19 -18.78 15.28 23.68
N MET A 20 -17.76 15.88 23.08
CA MET A 20 -16.75 15.14 22.34
C MET A 20 -15.38 15.71 22.66
N GLY A 21 -14.91 15.41 23.88
CA GLY A 21 -13.50 15.40 24.21
C GLY A 21 -12.80 14.33 23.38
N GLY A 22 -12.64 14.59 22.08
CA GLY A 22 -11.64 13.93 21.26
C GLY A 22 -10.29 14.39 21.78
N LYS A 23 -9.73 13.64 22.73
CA LYS A 23 -8.34 13.76 23.16
C LYS A 23 -7.48 13.85 21.90
N MET A 24 -6.98 15.04 21.58
CA MET A 24 -6.03 15.19 20.49
C MET A 24 -4.83 14.30 20.80
N PRO A 25 -4.47 13.33 19.95
CA PRO A 25 -3.26 12.55 20.17
C PRO A 25 -2.09 13.52 20.19
N GLY A 26 -1.36 13.53 21.30
CA GLY A 26 -0.21 14.41 21.47
C GLY A 26 0.80 14.17 20.35
N ALA A 27 1.61 15.17 20.01
CA ALA A 27 2.69 15.05 19.03
C ALA A 27 3.66 13.86 19.29
N THR A 28 3.62 13.30 20.49
CA THR A 28 4.26 12.04 20.89
C THR A 28 3.67 10.81 20.21
N ASP A 29 2.35 10.71 19.99
CA ASP A 29 1.69 9.53 19.40
C ASP A 29 2.00 9.36 17.91
N ILE A 30 2.11 10.47 17.17
CA ILE A 30 2.43 10.44 15.73
C ILE A 30 3.88 9.98 15.51
N SER A 31 4.82 10.51 16.31
CA SER A 31 6.23 10.12 16.25
C SER A 31 6.44 8.67 16.71
N THR A 32 5.71 8.23 17.75
CA THR A 32 5.74 6.84 18.22
C THR A 32 5.15 5.89 17.18
N SER A 33 4.04 6.25 16.52
CA SER A 33 3.42 5.44 15.47
C SER A 33 4.29 5.37 14.20
N LEU A 34 4.93 6.46 13.78
CA LEU A 34 5.86 6.46 12.64
C LEU A 34 7.16 5.71 12.95
N TYR A 35 7.70 5.85 14.17
CA TYR A 35 8.89 5.15 14.65
C TYR A 35 8.64 3.64 14.80
N VAL A 36 7.54 3.26 15.45
CA VAL A 36 7.14 1.84 15.57
C VAL A 36 6.87 1.28 14.18
N ARG A 37 6.14 1.97 13.31
CA ARG A 37 5.82 1.45 11.97
C ARG A 37 7.05 1.27 11.08
N GLY A 38 8.03 2.16 11.14
CA GLY A 38 9.29 2.03 10.39
C GLY A 38 10.28 1.03 11.02
N GLY A 39 10.41 1.05 12.35
CA GLY A 39 11.28 0.15 13.11
C GLY A 39 10.80 -1.30 13.08
N ILE A 40 9.50 -1.52 13.27
CA ILE A 40 8.91 -2.87 13.32
C ILE A 40 9.03 -3.59 11.99
N VAL A 41 8.84 -2.93 10.85
CA VAL A 41 9.06 -3.54 9.53
C VAL A 41 10.53 -3.83 9.24
N ARG A 42 11.48 -3.12 9.87
CA ARG A 42 12.90 -3.49 9.81
C ARG A 42 13.15 -4.76 10.62
N ILE A 43 12.64 -4.81 11.85
CA ILE A 43 12.78 -5.97 12.75
C ILE A 43 12.12 -7.20 12.14
N ILE A 44 10.88 -7.09 11.63
CA ILE A 44 10.16 -8.19 11.00
C ILE A 44 10.95 -8.75 9.80
N ARG A 45 11.49 -7.88 8.92
CA ARG A 45 12.35 -8.35 7.82
C ARG A 45 13.59 -9.07 8.32
N LEU A 46 14.21 -8.57 9.38
CA LEU A 46 15.43 -9.14 9.94
C LEU A 46 15.16 -10.52 10.55
N VAL A 47 14.08 -10.65 11.34
CA VAL A 47 13.62 -11.93 11.89
C VAL A 47 13.26 -12.90 10.78
N PHE A 48 12.48 -12.46 9.79
CA PHE A 48 12.11 -13.29 8.64
C PHE A 48 13.34 -13.75 7.84
N PHE A 49 14.30 -12.87 7.62
CA PHE A 49 15.58 -13.20 6.98
C PHE A 49 16.35 -14.27 7.76
N PHE A 50 16.46 -14.12 9.09
CA PHE A 50 17.10 -15.13 9.93
C PHE A 50 16.38 -16.48 9.90
N ILE A 51 15.05 -16.49 9.90
CA ILE A 51 14.25 -17.72 9.78
C ILE A 51 14.59 -18.43 8.46
N ILE A 52 14.55 -17.71 7.34
CA ILE A 52 14.90 -18.27 6.03
C ILE A 52 16.35 -18.77 6.00
N LEU A 53 17.28 -17.99 6.55
CA LEU A 53 18.69 -18.36 6.61
C LEU A 53 18.90 -19.66 7.38
N LEU A 54 18.30 -19.79 8.57
CA LEU A 54 18.41 -20.99 9.39
C LEU A 54 17.76 -22.20 8.73
N LEU A 55 16.60 -22.02 8.09
CA LEU A 55 15.95 -23.07 7.30
C LEU A 55 16.83 -23.52 6.14
N GLY A 56 17.35 -22.57 5.35
CA GLY A 56 18.24 -22.85 4.23
C GLY A 56 19.54 -23.55 4.66
N LEU A 57 20.14 -23.09 5.77
CA LEU A 57 21.36 -23.69 6.32
C LEU A 57 21.10 -25.10 6.85
N SER A 58 20.02 -25.31 7.62
CA SER A 58 19.66 -26.63 8.13
C SER A 58 19.38 -27.60 6.98
N PHE A 59 18.68 -27.13 5.95
CA PHE A 59 18.43 -27.90 4.75
C PHE A 59 19.73 -28.26 4.02
N ALA A 60 20.66 -27.31 3.91
CA ALA A 60 21.96 -27.53 3.27
C ALA A 60 22.83 -28.55 4.00
N VAL A 61 22.86 -28.51 5.34
CA VAL A 61 23.62 -29.46 6.16
C VAL A 61 22.99 -30.86 6.13
N LEU A 62 21.66 -30.95 6.28
CA LEU A 62 20.94 -32.22 6.27
C LEU A 62 20.90 -32.90 4.90
N ASN A 63 21.07 -32.12 3.82
CA ASN A 63 21.07 -32.59 2.44
C ASN A 63 22.38 -32.20 1.73
N ALA A 64 23.50 -32.38 2.43
CA ALA A 64 24.83 -32.12 1.91
C ALA A 64 25.29 -33.18 0.89
N ASP A 65 24.58 -34.32 0.84
CA ASP A 65 24.91 -35.40 -0.08
C ASP A 65 24.75 -34.95 -1.54
N PRO A 66 25.76 -35.25 -2.40
CA PRO A 66 25.70 -34.90 -3.80
C PRO A 66 24.64 -35.75 -4.51
N VAL A 67 23.75 -35.09 -5.24
CA VAL A 67 22.74 -35.75 -6.09
C VAL A 67 23.21 -35.74 -7.54
N LYS A 68 23.09 -36.89 -8.20
CA LYS A 68 23.39 -37.03 -9.62
C LYS A 68 22.22 -36.50 -10.46
N LEU A 69 22.55 -35.65 -11.43
CA LEU A 69 21.63 -35.05 -12.37
C LEU A 69 22.03 -35.52 -13.76
N ASP A 70 21.21 -36.39 -14.35
CA ASP A 70 21.40 -36.84 -15.71
C ASP A 70 20.70 -35.85 -16.66
N TYR A 71 21.49 -35.00 -17.31
CA TYR A 71 21.04 -34.11 -18.37
C TYR A 71 21.19 -34.78 -19.74
N TYR A 72 20.56 -34.19 -20.75
CA TYR A 72 20.55 -34.74 -22.11
C TYR A 72 21.95 -34.95 -22.71
N PHE A 73 22.94 -34.15 -22.30
CA PHE A 73 24.33 -34.20 -22.80
C PHE A 73 25.35 -34.73 -21.78
N GLY A 74 24.90 -35.31 -20.67
CA GLY A 74 25.79 -35.87 -19.65
C GLY A 74 25.26 -35.75 -18.23
N SER A 75 25.99 -36.31 -17.28
CA SER A 75 25.59 -36.31 -15.86
C SER A 75 26.47 -35.37 -15.03
N TRP A 76 25.84 -34.56 -14.19
CA TRP A 76 26.53 -33.67 -13.25
C TRP A 76 26.11 -33.97 -11.82
N GLN A 77 27.03 -33.84 -10.86
CA GLN A 77 26.76 -34.07 -9.44
C GLN A 77 26.83 -32.76 -8.69
N ALA A 78 25.76 -32.42 -7.98
CA ALA A 78 25.70 -31.22 -7.17
C ALA A 78 24.82 -31.47 -5.93
N PRO A 79 25.10 -30.83 -4.78
CA PRO A 79 24.24 -30.92 -3.61
C PRO A 79 22.83 -30.40 -3.90
N LEU A 80 21.80 -31.07 -3.39
CA LEU A 80 20.40 -30.72 -3.65
C LEU A 80 20.08 -29.29 -3.20
N SER A 81 20.68 -28.85 -2.09
CA SER A 81 20.53 -27.49 -1.57
C SER A 81 20.96 -26.40 -2.55
N LEU A 82 22.04 -26.62 -3.30
CA LEU A 82 22.52 -25.66 -4.31
C LEU A 82 21.51 -25.51 -5.46
N LEU A 83 20.95 -26.63 -5.90
CA LEU A 83 19.91 -26.64 -6.94
C LEU A 83 18.66 -25.89 -6.49
N LEU A 84 18.22 -26.13 -5.25
CA LEU A 84 17.04 -25.46 -4.71
C LEU A 84 17.24 -23.95 -4.61
N VAL A 85 18.38 -23.51 -4.09
CA VAL A 85 18.70 -22.08 -3.96
C VAL A 85 18.80 -21.41 -5.32
N THR A 86 19.47 -22.03 -6.30
CA THR A 86 19.59 -21.48 -7.66
C THR A 86 18.24 -21.41 -8.37
N ALA A 87 17.43 -22.47 -8.33
CA ALA A 87 16.08 -22.48 -8.90
C ALA A 87 15.18 -21.41 -8.26
N MET A 88 15.22 -21.29 -6.92
CA MET A 88 14.45 -20.27 -6.20
C MET A 88 14.92 -18.85 -6.54
N THR A 89 16.24 -18.63 -6.63
CA THR A 89 16.81 -17.33 -7.02
C THR A 89 16.38 -16.92 -8.42
N LEU A 90 16.42 -17.87 -9.36
CA LEU A 90 15.93 -17.66 -10.72
C LEU A 90 14.42 -17.37 -10.73
N GLY A 91 13.63 -18.12 -9.96
CA GLY A 91 12.19 -17.89 -9.82
C GLY A 91 11.85 -16.49 -9.30
N VAL A 92 12.57 -16.02 -8.27
CA VAL A 92 12.42 -14.65 -7.74
C VAL A 92 12.83 -13.61 -8.79
N ALA A 93 13.94 -13.82 -9.49
CA ALA A 93 14.39 -12.90 -10.55
C ALA A 93 13.33 -12.78 -11.65
N PHE A 94 12.80 -13.90 -12.14
CA PHE A 94 11.72 -13.90 -13.14
C PHE A 94 10.43 -13.30 -12.60
N GLY A 95 10.07 -13.56 -11.35
CA GLY A 95 8.90 -12.96 -10.70
C GLY A 95 9.01 -11.43 -10.62
N ILE A 96 10.18 -10.89 -10.25
CA ILE A 96 10.44 -9.45 -10.23
C ILE A 96 10.33 -8.87 -11.64
N LEU A 97 10.93 -9.53 -12.64
CA LEU A 97 10.87 -9.08 -14.03
C LEU A 97 9.42 -9.04 -14.55
N ALA A 98 8.63 -10.08 -14.26
CA ALA A 98 7.22 -10.15 -14.62
C ALA A 98 6.40 -9.02 -13.95
N CYS A 99 6.56 -8.84 -12.63
CA CYS A 99 5.91 -7.78 -11.87
C CYS A 99 6.30 -6.39 -12.39
N MET A 100 7.57 -6.18 -12.73
CA MET A 100 8.07 -4.92 -13.27
C MET A 100 7.40 -4.59 -14.61
N GLY A 101 7.29 -5.58 -15.51
CA GLY A 101 6.56 -5.42 -16.77
C GLY A 101 5.09 -5.03 -16.55
N MET A 102 4.40 -5.68 -15.61
CA MET A 102 3.02 -5.37 -15.26
C MET A 102 2.85 -3.96 -14.67
N LEU A 103 3.73 -3.56 -13.75
CA LEU A 103 3.71 -2.22 -13.16
C LEU A 103 3.93 -1.11 -14.18
N LEU A 104 4.81 -1.33 -15.17
CA LEU A 104 5.04 -0.35 -16.25
C LEU A 104 3.79 -0.17 -17.13
N ARG A 105 3.10 -1.27 -17.47
CA ARG A 105 1.83 -1.22 -18.21
C ARG A 105 0.78 -0.46 -17.41
N LEU A 106 0.61 -0.80 -16.14
CA LEU A 106 -0.35 -0.15 -15.25
C LEU A 106 -0.09 1.35 -15.12
N LYS A 107 1.18 1.77 -14.99
CA LYS A 107 1.54 3.20 -14.95
C LYS A 107 1.17 3.94 -16.25
N ARG A 108 1.34 3.29 -17.42
CA ARG A 108 0.96 3.86 -18.71
C ARG A 108 -0.56 4.01 -18.84
N GLU A 109 -1.31 3.00 -18.42
CA GLU A 109 -2.77 3.03 -18.41
C GLU A 109 -3.30 4.14 -17.49
N VAL A 110 -2.77 4.25 -16.27
CA VAL A 110 -3.12 5.33 -15.34
C VAL A 110 -2.84 6.71 -15.94
N GLY A 111 -1.70 6.89 -16.61
CA GLY A 111 -1.37 8.16 -17.29
C GLY A 111 -2.35 8.50 -18.42
N THR A 112 -2.76 7.49 -19.19
CA THR A 112 -3.70 7.65 -20.31
C THR A 112 -5.10 7.99 -19.78
N LEU A 113 -5.59 7.24 -18.80
CA LEU A 113 -6.89 7.47 -18.15
C LEU A 113 -6.98 8.87 -17.53
N ARG A 114 -5.90 9.35 -16.88
CA ARG A 114 -5.84 10.70 -16.33
C ARG A 114 -5.98 11.78 -17.41
N LYS A 115 -5.34 11.61 -18.57
CA LYS A 115 -5.46 12.54 -19.69
C LYS A 115 -6.89 12.56 -20.26
N SER A 116 -7.48 11.39 -20.49
CA SER A 116 -8.87 11.30 -20.97
C SER A 116 -9.86 11.94 -20.00
N ALA A 117 -9.67 11.76 -18.69
CA ALA A 117 -10.50 12.41 -17.68
C ALA A 117 -10.37 13.93 -17.68
N GLN A 118 -9.16 14.47 -17.91
CA GLN A 118 -8.93 15.91 -18.03
C GLN A 118 -9.61 16.50 -19.27
N LEU A 119 -9.48 15.84 -20.42
CA LEU A 119 -10.11 16.29 -21.68
C LEU A 119 -11.65 16.30 -21.56
N ALA A 120 -12.25 15.25 -21.01
CA ALA A 120 -13.69 15.21 -20.79
C ALA A 120 -14.17 16.36 -19.88
N GLN A 121 -13.37 16.72 -18.87
CA GLN A 121 -13.69 17.84 -17.98
C GLN A 121 -13.57 19.19 -18.70
N GLU A 122 -12.60 19.34 -19.59
CA GLU A 122 -12.40 20.54 -20.40
C GLU A 122 -13.53 20.71 -21.44
N GLU A 123 -14.00 19.63 -22.06
CA GLU A 123 -15.16 19.64 -22.96
C GLU A 123 -16.44 20.11 -22.24
N ILE A 124 -16.73 19.58 -21.04
CA ILE A 124 -17.87 20.03 -20.22
C ILE A 124 -17.74 21.52 -19.89
N THR A 125 -16.53 21.99 -19.62
CA THR A 125 -16.26 23.39 -19.26
C THR A 125 -16.42 24.31 -20.47
N ASN A 126 -15.89 23.93 -21.64
CA ASN A 126 -16.06 24.66 -22.90
C ASN A 126 -17.54 24.71 -23.33
N LEU A 127 -18.26 23.59 -23.23
CA LEU A 127 -19.71 23.54 -23.53
C LEU A 127 -20.54 24.41 -22.59
N ARG A 128 -20.13 24.56 -21.32
CA ARG A 128 -20.79 25.46 -20.36
C ARG A 128 -20.44 26.93 -20.59
N ALA A 129 -19.27 27.22 -21.17
CA ALA A 129 -18.81 28.57 -21.48
C ALA A 129 -19.34 29.09 -22.84
N LEU A 130 -19.88 28.22 -23.69
CA LEU A 130 -20.52 28.61 -24.94
C LEU A 130 -21.84 29.36 -24.65
N PRO A 131 -21.95 30.65 -25.02
CA PRO A 131 -23.24 31.34 -24.98
C PRO A 131 -24.17 30.62 -25.96
N LEU A 132 -25.36 30.24 -25.50
CA LEU A 132 -26.41 29.65 -26.31
C LEU A 132 -26.81 30.63 -27.42
N LYS A 133 -26.08 30.60 -28.53
CA LYS A 133 -26.33 31.43 -29.70
C LYS A 133 -27.35 30.72 -30.57
N GLY A 134 -28.61 31.07 -30.38
CA GLY A 134 -29.68 30.77 -31.30
C GLY A 134 -30.86 30.06 -30.67
N THR A 135 -31.83 30.86 -30.26
CA THR A 135 -33.22 30.72 -30.73
C THR A 135 -33.88 32.07 -30.54
N GLU A 136 -33.75 32.91 -31.58
CA GLU A 136 -34.74 33.94 -31.92
C GLU A 136 -35.69 33.35 -32.98
#